data_AF-A0A9D7C165-F1
#
_entry.id   AF-A0A9D7C165-F1
#
_cell.length_a   1.000
_cell.length_b   1.000
_cell.length_c   1.000
_cell.angle_alpha   90.00
_cell.angle_beta   90.00
_cell.angle_gamma   90.00
#
_symmetry.space_group_name_H-M   'P 1'
#
loop_
_entity.id
_entity.type
_entity.pdbx_description
1 polymer ?
#
loop_
_entity_poly.entity_id
_entity_poly.type
_entity_poly.pdbx_seq_one_letter_code
_entity_poly.pdbx_strand_id
1 'polypeptide(L)'
;MAKWLNCYFAKFISTIQPFNHSTIQPFNHSTIQPFNHSTIQPFNHSTIQPFNHSTIQPFNHSTIQPFNHSTIQPFNHSTIQPFNHSTIQPFNHSTIQPFNHSTIQPFNHSTIQPFNHSTIQPFNHSTIQPFNHSTILSQNKRPFPQSRKGR
;
A
#
# COMPACT_ATOMS: atom_id res chain seq x y z
N MET A 1 -9.83 29.89 14.32
CA MET A 1 -10.61 28.65 14.54
C MET A 1 -10.93 27.99 13.21
N ALA A 2 -10.96 26.67 13.22
CA ALA A 2 -10.91 25.74 12.10
C ALA A 2 -12.01 25.86 11.02
N LYS A 3 -11.64 25.55 9.77
CA LYS A 3 -12.35 24.68 8.81
C LYS A 3 -11.60 24.68 7.46
N TRP A 4 -10.68 23.73 7.28
CA TRP A 4 -10.05 23.44 5.97
C TRP A 4 -10.14 21.93 5.69
N LEU A 5 -11.35 21.39 5.74
CA LEU A 5 -11.63 20.04 5.26
C LEU A 5 -12.26 20.17 3.88
N ASN A 6 -11.43 20.25 2.84
CA ASN A 6 -11.95 20.18 1.47
C ASN A 6 -12.21 18.71 1.14
N CYS A 7 -13.47 18.29 1.22
CA CYS A 7 -13.93 17.00 0.72
C CYS A 7 -14.17 17.12 -0.79
N TYR A 8 -13.32 16.49 -1.60
CA TYR A 8 -13.47 16.47 -3.05
C TYR A 8 -14.20 15.19 -3.49
N PHE A 9 -15.45 15.33 -3.93
CA PHE A 9 -16.21 14.30 -4.65
C PHE A 9 -16.21 14.63 -6.14
N ALA A 10 -15.30 14.03 -6.91
CA ALA A 10 -15.25 14.20 -8.36
C ALA A 10 -15.69 12.90 -9.05
N LYS A 11 -16.67 13.01 -9.95
CA LYS A 11 -17.16 11.90 -10.77
C LYS A 11 -16.67 12.12 -12.20
N PHE A 12 -15.90 11.15 -12.72
CA PHE A 12 -15.17 11.12 -14.00
C PHE A 12 -13.88 11.96 -14.04
N ILE A 13 -12.92 11.50 -14.87
CA ILE A 13 -11.46 11.73 -14.81
C ILE A 13 -11.03 13.00 -14.06
N SER A 14 -10.29 12.85 -12.95
CA SER A 14 -9.95 13.98 -12.07
C SER A 14 -8.47 14.05 -11.74
N THR A 15 -7.90 15.26 -11.85
CA THR A 15 -6.62 15.61 -11.26
C THR A 15 -6.87 16.44 -10.00
N ILE A 16 -6.40 15.98 -8.85
CA ILE A 16 -6.69 16.56 -7.54
C ILE A 16 -5.36 16.90 -6.84
N GLN A 17 -5.11 18.19 -6.63
CA GLN A 17 -3.86 18.70 -6.03
C GLN A 17 -4.12 19.58 -4.80
N PRO A 18 -4.56 19.00 -3.67
CA PRO A 18 -4.84 19.78 -2.47
C PRO A 18 -3.56 20.05 -1.70
N PHE A 19 -3.47 21.25 -1.12
CA PHE A 19 -2.25 21.71 -0.47
C PHE A 19 -2.16 21.31 1.01
N ASN A 20 -3.27 21.34 1.74
CA ASN A 20 -3.34 21.07 3.18
C ASN A 20 -4.60 20.29 3.55
N HIS A 21 -4.47 19.32 4.47
CA HIS A 21 -5.56 18.58 5.14
C HIS A 21 -6.75 18.23 4.23
N SER A 22 -6.66 17.12 3.51
CA SER A 22 -7.68 16.75 2.52
C SER A 22 -8.20 15.33 2.67
N THR A 23 -9.51 15.15 2.49
CA THR A 23 -10.13 13.84 2.28
C THR A 23 -10.60 13.75 0.84
N ILE A 24 -10.13 12.74 0.12
CA ILE A 24 -10.28 12.63 -1.33
C ILE A 24 -10.88 11.26 -1.66
N GLN A 25 -12.07 11.25 -2.28
CA GLN A 25 -12.82 10.04 -2.59
C GLN A 25 -13.29 10.02 -4.05
N PRO A 26 -12.37 9.86 -5.02
CA PRO A 26 -12.75 9.85 -6.43
C PRO A 26 -13.26 8.47 -6.85
N PHE A 27 -14.26 8.46 -7.72
CA PHE A 27 -14.94 7.22 -8.11
C PHE A 27 -14.23 6.51 -9.28
N ASN A 28 -13.82 7.25 -10.31
CA ASN A 28 -13.21 6.73 -11.54
C ASN A 28 -11.95 7.51 -11.91
N HIS A 29 -10.94 6.82 -12.45
CA HIS A 29 -9.72 7.36 -13.09
C HIS A 29 -9.22 8.68 -12.48
N SER A 30 -8.31 8.61 -11.50
CA SER A 30 -7.84 9.81 -10.80
C SER A 30 -6.33 9.89 -10.68
N THR A 31 -5.82 11.12 -10.76
CA THR A 31 -4.44 11.46 -10.36
C THR A 31 -4.51 12.39 -9.16
N ILE A 32 -3.88 11.99 -8.05
CA ILE A 32 -4.04 12.64 -6.75
C ILE A 32 -2.66 12.96 -6.19
N GLN A 33 -2.37 14.24 -6.01
CA GLN A 33 -1.06 14.72 -5.55
C GLN A 33 -1.23 15.72 -4.38
N PRO A 34 -1.55 15.24 -3.18
CA PRO A 34 -1.68 16.10 -2.02
C PRO A 34 -0.31 16.43 -1.45
N PHE A 35 -0.12 17.67 -1.03
CA PHE A 35 1.16 18.10 -0.47
C PHE A 35 1.29 17.70 1.02
N ASN A 36 0.24 17.95 1.82
CA ASN A 36 0.23 17.65 3.25
C ASN A 36 -0.70 16.50 3.63
N HIS A 37 -1.16 16.50 4.89
CA HIS A 37 -1.92 15.43 5.53
C HIS A 37 -3.15 15.08 4.68
N SER A 38 -3.28 13.82 4.28
CA SER A 38 -4.35 13.40 3.38
C SER A 38 -4.89 12.00 3.68
N THR A 39 -6.19 11.83 3.45
CA THR A 39 -6.85 10.53 3.41
C THR A 39 -7.43 10.34 2.02
N ILE A 40 -7.07 9.25 1.35
CA ILE A 40 -7.31 9.05 -0.08
C ILE A 40 -7.93 7.67 -0.29
N GLN A 41 -9.17 7.63 -0.77
CA GLN A 41 -9.94 6.39 -0.95
C GLN A 41 -10.57 6.33 -2.35
N PRO A 42 -9.77 6.06 -3.40
CA PRO A 42 -10.28 5.94 -4.75
C PRO A 42 -10.90 4.56 -4.97
N PHE A 43 -12.03 4.53 -5.69
CA PHE A 43 -12.73 3.28 -5.98
C PHE A 43 -12.07 2.51 -7.15
N ASN A 44 -11.77 3.20 -8.25
CA ASN A 44 -11.19 2.60 -9.45
C ASN A 44 -9.72 3.02 -9.69
N HIS A 45 -9.28 2.94 -10.94
CA HIS A 45 -7.91 3.28 -11.38
C HIS A 45 -7.43 4.62 -10.81
N SER A 46 -6.30 4.59 -10.12
CA SER A 46 -5.73 5.79 -9.50
C SER A 46 -4.21 5.82 -9.51
N THR A 47 -3.66 7.02 -9.64
CA THR A 47 -2.25 7.33 -9.39
C THR A 47 -2.17 8.33 -8.25
N ILE A 48 -1.42 8.00 -7.20
CA ILE A 48 -1.46 8.70 -5.93
C ILE A 48 -0.03 9.01 -5.48
N GLN A 49 0.32 10.29 -5.38
CA GLN A 49 1.67 10.75 -5.05
C GLN A 49 1.63 11.82 -3.94
N PRO A 50 1.42 11.42 -2.68
CA PRO A 50 1.41 12.35 -1.56
C PRO A 50 2.84 12.67 -1.11
N PHE A 51 3.08 13.93 -0.75
CA PHE A 51 4.40 14.35 -0.31
C PHE A 51 4.65 14.05 1.18
N ASN A 52 3.73 14.42 2.08
CA ASN A 52 3.93 14.25 3.53
C ASN A 52 3.23 13.03 4.14
N HIS A 53 2.22 13.26 4.98
CA HIS A 53 1.52 12.21 5.72
C HIS A 53 0.27 11.79 4.96
N SER A 54 0.10 10.48 4.70
CA SER A 54 -1.06 10.00 3.96
C SER A 54 -1.57 8.64 4.41
N THR A 55 -2.89 8.50 4.42
CA THR A 55 -3.58 7.21 4.50
C THR A 55 -4.26 6.93 3.18
N ILE A 56 -3.97 5.78 2.55
CA ILE A 56 -4.35 5.49 1.17
C ILE A 56 -5.00 4.11 1.12
N GLN A 57 -6.27 4.05 0.71
CA GLN A 57 -7.06 2.82 0.66
C GLN A 57 -7.80 2.69 -0.69
N PRO A 58 -7.09 2.32 -1.77
CA PRO A 58 -7.71 2.13 -3.07
C PRO A 58 -8.38 0.76 -3.16
N PHE A 59 -9.55 0.73 -3.80
CA PHE A 59 -10.29 -0.53 -3.94
C PHE A 59 -9.79 -1.37 -5.12
N ASN A 60 -9.62 -0.78 -6.31
CA ASN A 60 -9.19 -1.52 -7.50
C ASN A 60 -7.70 -1.37 -7.85
N HIS A 61 -7.40 -0.80 -9.01
CA HIS A 61 -6.05 -0.68 -9.55
C HIS A 61 -5.42 0.63 -9.07
N SER A 62 -4.22 0.57 -8.52
CA SER A 62 -3.54 1.77 -8.02
C SER A 62 -2.04 1.75 -8.20
N THR A 63 -1.47 2.93 -8.46
CA THR A 63 -0.04 3.20 -8.35
C THR A 63 0.15 4.25 -7.26
N ILE A 64 0.99 3.94 -6.27
CA ILE A 64 1.09 4.71 -5.03
C ILE A 64 2.57 4.99 -4.74
N GLN A 65 2.95 6.26 -4.73
CA GLN A 65 4.35 6.70 -4.53
C GLN A 65 4.41 7.82 -3.48
N PRO A 66 4.28 7.51 -2.18
CA PRO A 66 4.38 8.50 -1.13
C PRO A 66 5.85 8.81 -0.80
N PHE A 67 6.13 10.08 -0.55
CA PHE A 67 7.50 10.50 -0.23
C PHE A 67 7.84 10.29 1.26
N ASN A 68 7.00 10.77 2.18
CA ASN A 68 7.27 10.67 3.62
C ASN A 68 6.56 9.49 4.33
N HIS A 69 5.56 9.79 5.16
CA HIS A 69 4.93 8.82 6.05
C HIS A 69 3.61 8.35 5.44
N SER A 70 3.46 7.04 5.27
CA SER A 70 2.26 6.49 4.62
C SER A 70 1.74 5.20 5.24
N THR A 71 0.41 5.10 5.28
CA THR A 71 -0.31 3.86 5.53
C THR A 71 -1.09 3.51 4.27
N ILE A 72 -0.85 2.31 3.73
CA ILE A 72 -1.31 1.91 2.40
C ILE A 72 -2.00 0.55 2.49
N GLN A 73 -3.29 0.50 2.17
CA GLN A 73 -4.12 -0.72 2.26
C GLN A 73 -4.95 -0.92 0.98
N PRO A 74 -4.33 -1.35 -0.13
CA PRO A 74 -5.04 -1.62 -1.38
C PRO A 74 -5.76 -2.96 -1.29
N PHE A 75 -6.96 -3.01 -1.86
CA PHE A 75 -7.74 -4.25 -1.89
C PHE A 75 -7.33 -5.15 -3.07
N ASN A 76 -7.26 -4.61 -4.28
CA ASN A 76 -6.96 -5.41 -5.48
C ASN A 76 -5.50 -5.31 -5.96
N HIS A 77 -5.28 -4.63 -7.09
CA HIS A 77 -3.99 -4.62 -7.79
C HIS A 77 -3.26 -3.33 -7.47
N SER A 78 -2.03 -3.43 -6.98
CA SER A 78 -1.27 -2.25 -6.56
C SER A 78 0.21 -2.32 -6.89
N THR A 79 0.76 -1.17 -7.26
CA THR A 79 2.20 -0.92 -7.28
C THR A 79 2.51 0.17 -6.26
N ILE A 80 3.40 -0.14 -5.31
CA ILE A 80 3.65 0.69 -4.13
C ILE A 80 5.15 0.95 -4.01
N GLN A 81 5.55 2.21 -4.06
CA GLN A 81 6.96 2.64 -3.99
C GLN A 81 7.13 3.81 -3.00
N PRO A 82 7.08 3.54 -1.68
CA PRO A 82 7.28 4.58 -0.67
C PRO A 82 8.77 4.89 -0.51
N PHE A 83 9.08 6.17 -0.35
CA PHE A 83 10.47 6.60 -0.15
C PHE A 83 10.92 6.46 1.32
N ASN A 84 10.17 7.04 2.27
CA ASN A 84 10.54 7.01 3.68
C ASN A 84 9.85 5.90 4.50
N HIS A 85 8.91 6.27 5.37
CA HIS A 85 8.30 5.38 6.35
C HIS A 85 6.96 4.90 5.84
N SER A 86 6.76 3.58 5.81
CA SER A 86 5.52 3.01 5.29
C SER A 86 5.02 1.78 6.04
N THR A 87 3.71 1.71 6.18
CA THR A 87 2.99 0.50 6.57
C THR A 87 2.10 0.08 5.40
N ILE A 88 2.29 -1.14 4.92
CA ILE A 88 1.71 -1.62 3.66
C ILE A 88 1.01 -2.96 3.89
N GLN A 89 -0.30 -3.00 3.67
CA GLN A 89 -1.12 -4.21 3.88
C GLN A 89 -2.02 -4.47 2.66
N PRO A 90 -1.47 -4.99 1.55
CA PRO A 90 -2.25 -5.31 0.37
C PRO A 90 -2.99 -6.63 0.53
N PHE A 91 -4.23 -6.66 0.07
CA PHE A 91 -5.05 -7.86 0.15
C PHE A 91 -4.78 -8.84 -1.01
N ASN A 92 -4.84 -8.38 -2.27
CA ASN A 92 -4.64 -9.25 -3.43
C ASN A 92 -3.22 -9.19 -4.04
N HIS A 93 -3.09 -8.60 -5.23
CA HIS A 93 -1.85 -8.60 -6.01
C HIS A 93 -1.09 -7.30 -5.78
N SER A 94 0.17 -7.41 -5.36
CA SER A 94 0.99 -6.24 -5.08
C SER A 94 2.44 -6.38 -5.53
N THR A 95 2.98 -5.26 -6.02
CA THR A 95 4.42 -5.05 -6.17
C THR A 95 4.83 -3.93 -5.25
N ILE A 96 5.81 -4.18 -4.38
CA ILE A 96 6.16 -3.29 -3.27
C ILE A 96 7.68 -3.07 -3.27
N GLN A 97 8.11 -1.83 -3.44
CA GLN A 97 9.53 -1.45 -3.47
C GLN A 97 9.78 -0.25 -2.54
N PRO A 98 9.84 -0.48 -1.22
CA PRO A 98 10.11 0.59 -0.27
C PRO A 98 11.61 0.90 -0.23
N PHE A 99 11.95 2.20 -0.15
CA PHE A 99 13.34 2.62 -0.09
C PHE A 99 13.89 2.58 1.35
N ASN A 100 13.24 3.25 2.32
CA ASN A 100 13.71 3.29 3.70
C ASN A 100 13.03 2.25 4.63
N HIS A 101 12.22 2.72 5.57
CA HIS A 101 11.64 1.91 6.64
C HIS A 101 10.25 1.42 6.25
N SER A 102 10.04 0.11 6.27
CA SER A 102 8.74 -0.46 5.89
C SER A 102 8.29 -1.64 6.76
N THR A 103 6.99 -1.67 7.04
CA THR A 103 6.30 -2.86 7.54
C THR A 103 5.33 -3.33 6.47
N ILE A 104 5.45 -4.58 6.04
CA ILE A 104 4.76 -5.11 4.86
C ILE A 104 4.06 -6.42 5.23
N GLN A 105 2.74 -6.45 5.11
CA GLN A 105 1.93 -7.63 5.46
C GLN A 105 0.97 -7.97 4.30
N PRO A 106 1.46 -8.62 3.24
CA PRO A 106 0.64 -9.00 2.11
C PRO A 106 -0.19 -10.24 2.45
N PHE A 107 -1.46 -10.22 2.08
CA PHE A 107 -2.35 -11.36 2.29
C PHE A 107 -2.18 -12.42 1.19
N ASN A 108 -2.31 -12.04 -0.09
CA ASN A 108 -2.20 -12.97 -1.22
C ASN A 108 -0.83 -12.93 -1.91
N HIS A 109 -0.81 -12.47 -3.17
CA HIS A 109 0.37 -12.55 -4.04
C HIS A 109 1.15 -11.24 -3.98
N SER A 110 2.42 -11.31 -3.58
CA SER A 110 3.27 -10.13 -3.55
C SER A 110 4.67 -10.36 -4.13
N THR A 111 5.21 -9.31 -4.73
CA THR A 111 6.64 -9.17 -5.00
C THR A 111 7.16 -8.00 -4.19
N ILE A 112 8.18 -8.23 -3.36
CA ILE A 112 8.67 -7.26 -2.39
C ILE A 112 10.19 -7.10 -2.55
N GLN A 113 10.63 -5.88 -2.81
CA GLN A 113 12.05 -5.54 -2.98
C GLN A 113 12.40 -4.33 -2.10
N PRO A 114 12.60 -4.53 -0.79
CA PRO A 114 12.98 -3.45 0.11
C PRO A 114 14.48 -3.12 -0.03
N PHE A 115 14.79 -1.82 -0.04
CA PHE A 115 16.17 -1.36 -0.11
C PHE A 115 16.83 -1.33 1.27
N ASN A 116 16.24 -0.63 2.25
CA ASN A 116 16.77 -0.53 3.62
C ASN A 116 16.06 -1.47 4.62
N HIS A 117 15.51 -0.90 5.70
CA HIS A 117 14.97 -1.65 6.82
C HIS A 117 13.54 -2.09 6.55
N SER A 118 13.29 -3.40 6.53
CA SER A 118 11.94 -3.92 6.37
C SER A 118 11.57 -5.02 7.36
N THR A 119 10.30 -5.06 7.75
CA THR A 119 9.67 -6.21 8.40
C THR A 119 8.56 -6.71 7.49
N ILE A 120 8.63 -7.98 7.09
CA ILE A 120 7.74 -8.57 6.10
C ILE A 120 7.06 -9.80 6.71
N GLN A 121 5.72 -9.81 6.72
CA GLN A 121 4.92 -10.93 7.21
C GLN A 121 3.92 -11.38 6.13
N PRO A 122 4.34 -12.25 5.20
CA PRO A 122 3.45 -12.72 4.15
C PRO A 122 2.56 -13.86 4.65
N PHE A 123 1.27 -13.81 4.28
CA PHE A 123 0.32 -14.88 4.59
C PHE A 123 0.35 -16.00 3.54
N ASN A 124 0.25 -15.67 2.25
CA ASN A 124 0.33 -16.64 1.15
C ASN A 124 1.64 -16.54 0.36
N HIS A 125 1.56 -16.30 -0.95
CA HIS A 125 2.68 -16.41 -1.88
C HIS A 125 3.41 -15.07 -2.02
N SER A 126 4.70 -15.04 -1.65
CA SER A 126 5.50 -13.83 -1.76
C SER A 126 6.89 -14.13 -2.29
N THR A 127 7.34 -13.32 -3.23
CA THR A 127 8.75 -13.26 -3.65
C THR A 127 9.38 -12.07 -2.97
N ILE A 128 10.45 -12.29 -2.21
CA ILE A 128 11.10 -11.26 -1.40
C ILE A 128 12.57 -11.20 -1.75
N GLN A 129 13.06 -10.01 -2.15
CA GLN A 129 14.47 -9.76 -2.47
C GLN A 129 14.95 -8.50 -1.74
N PRO A 130 15.44 -8.63 -0.50
CA PRO A 130 15.93 -7.50 0.28
C PRO A 130 17.38 -7.14 -0.10
N PHE A 131 17.69 -5.84 -0.09
CA PHE A 131 19.06 -5.36 -0.29
C PHE A 131 19.82 -5.23 1.04
N ASN A 132 19.26 -4.55 2.03
CA ASN A 132 19.83 -4.43 3.38
C ASN A 132 18.99 -5.22 4.42
N HIS A 133 18.91 -4.71 5.65
CA HIS A 133 18.33 -5.37 6.80
C HIS A 133 16.83 -5.66 6.65
N SER A 134 16.47 -6.93 6.54
CA SER A 134 15.07 -7.34 6.45
C SER A 134 14.75 -8.52 7.36
N THR A 135 13.65 -8.39 8.10
CA THR A 135 13.10 -9.45 8.94
C THR A 135 11.89 -10.05 8.23
N ILE A 136 11.94 -11.35 7.92
CA ILE A 136 10.85 -12.06 7.24
C ILE A 136 10.23 -13.07 8.21
N LEU A 137 8.94 -12.92 8.49
CA LEU A 137 8.18 -13.80 9.39
C LEU A 137 7.09 -14.50 8.58
N SER A 138 7.38 -15.70 8.08
CA SER A 138 6.42 -16.48 7.29
C SER A 138 5.48 -17.29 8.19
N GLN A 139 4.19 -17.31 7.88
CA GLN A 139 3.18 -18.11 8.59
C GLN A 139 2.87 -19.48 7.94
N ASN A 140 3.68 -19.99 7.02
CA ASN A 140 3.27 -21.15 6.23
C ASN A 140 3.24 -22.50 6.98
N LYS A 141 2.00 -22.97 7.18
CA LYS A 141 1.46 -24.36 7.14
C LYS A 141 2.18 -25.42 7.98
N ARG A 142 1.54 -25.83 9.09
CA ARG A 142 1.78 -27.16 9.68
C ARG A 142 1.61 -28.21 8.58
N PRO A 143 2.57 -29.13 8.35
CA PRO A 143 2.31 -30.29 7.53
C PRO A 143 1.20 -31.11 8.20
N PHE A 144 0.16 -31.48 7.43
CA PHE A 144 -0.77 -32.53 7.87
C PHE A 144 0.06 -33.80 8.17
N PRO A 145 -0.06 -34.43 9.35
CA PRO A 145 0.57 -35.73 9.56
C PRO A 145 -0.07 -36.72 8.59
N GLN A 146 0.69 -37.19 7.59
CA GLN A 146 0.30 -38.36 6.82
C GLN A 146 0.20 -39.54 7.78
N SER A 147 -1.01 -40.03 8.02
CA SER A 147 -1.18 -41.30 8.70
C SER A 147 -0.55 -42.38 7.80
N ARG A 148 0.55 -42.97 8.26
CA ARG A 148 1.05 -44.20 7.67
C ARG A 148 -0.02 -45.26 7.89
N LYS A 149 -0.83 -45.57 6.87
CA LYS A 149 -1.56 -46.83 6.83
C LYS A 149 -0.53 -47.93 6.60
N GLY A 150 -0.24 -48.67 7.66
CA GLY A 150 0.52 -49.91 7.58
C GLY A 150 -0.18 -50.92 6.68
N ARG A 151 0.62 -51.62 5.88
CA ARG A 151 0.38 -53.01 5.55
C ARG A 151 1.46 -53.82 6.24
#